data_AF-A0AAV0DKF4-F1
#
_entry.id   AF-A0AAV0DKF4-F1
#
_cell.length_a   1.000
_cell.length_b   1.000
_cell.length_c   1.000
_cell.angle_alpha   90.00
_cell.angle_beta   90.00
_cell.angle_gamma   90.00
#
_symmetry.space_group_name_H-M   'P 1'
#
loop_
_entity.id
_entity.type
_entity.pdbx_description
1 polymer ?
#
loop_
_entity_poly.entity_id
_entity_poly.type
_entity_poly.pdbx_seq_one_letter_code
_entity_poly.pdbx_strand_id
1 'polypeptide(L)'
;MVDRSCIGSSDEITRLLERTEATFIKHFANGNRRKGMSYLRPQKKREKHRNTFFLGLFSGCSLALVAAILVSIRARNLLEHEGSGQFMDNIFPLYSLFGFVVLHLLVYAVDIYCWRRCRINYTFIFGFKQGTELGYRHVLLLASAISVLALAAVLSHLDMEMDPKTRSFKLLTESVPLVLISVLFAIIFCPLNIVYRSNRFFLIKCVWRCICAPLFKVTLPDFFLADQFTSQLTSKFIWDYGLDVVIVVLVMEKKTCSHAPQLYYPPKRAWFYLLPVRNGKPLV
;
A
#
# COMPACT_ATOMS: atom_id res chain seq x y z
N MET A 1 -29.10 -13.29 -7.16
CA MET A 1 -29.35 -14.22 -8.29
C MET A 1 -29.33 -15.71 -7.89
N VAL A 2 -29.11 -16.05 -6.60
CA VAL A 2 -29.24 -17.44 -6.10
C VAL A 2 -30.71 -17.79 -5.84
N ASP A 3 -31.53 -16.81 -5.46
CA ASP A 3 -32.95 -16.99 -5.08
C ASP A 3 -33.88 -17.36 -6.25
N ARG A 4 -33.41 -17.27 -7.50
CA ARG A 4 -34.14 -17.69 -8.72
C ARG A 4 -33.67 -19.03 -9.30
N SER A 5 -32.76 -19.72 -8.63
CA SER A 5 -32.29 -21.04 -9.07
C SER A 5 -33.19 -22.15 -8.50
N CYS A 6 -33.39 -23.26 -9.23
CA CYS A 6 -34.15 -24.42 -8.74
C CYS A 6 -33.62 -24.99 -7.41
N ILE A 7 -32.33 -24.76 -7.12
CA ILE A 7 -31.68 -25.13 -5.86
C ILE A 7 -32.05 -24.16 -4.73
N GLY A 8 -32.18 -22.86 -5.02
CA GLY A 8 -32.55 -21.85 -4.03
C GLY A 8 -34.03 -21.83 -3.66
N SER A 9 -34.92 -22.35 -4.52
CA SER A 9 -36.38 -22.36 -4.30
C SER A 9 -36.95 -23.73 -3.91
N SER A 10 -36.12 -24.75 -3.72
CA SER A 10 -36.60 -26.09 -3.37
C SER A 10 -36.81 -26.23 -1.87
N ASP A 11 -38.07 -26.40 -1.45
CA ASP A 11 -38.46 -26.69 -0.06
C ASP A 11 -37.79 -27.95 0.49
N GLU A 12 -37.39 -28.87 -0.40
CA GLU A 12 -36.71 -30.11 -0.02
C GLU A 12 -35.33 -29.85 0.58
N ILE A 13 -34.58 -28.90 0.04
CA ILE A 13 -33.25 -28.53 0.56
C ILE A 13 -33.38 -27.86 1.93
N THR A 14 -34.38 -26.99 2.09
CA THR A 14 -34.68 -26.36 3.38
C THR A 14 -35.06 -27.41 4.43
N ARG A 15 -35.92 -28.36 4.08
CA ARG A 15 -36.29 -29.48 4.96
C ARG A 15 -35.10 -30.37 5.32
N LEU A 16 -34.23 -30.68 4.36
CA LEU A 16 -33.01 -31.46 4.61
C LEU A 16 -32.02 -30.71 5.52
N LEU A 17 -31.88 -29.40 5.32
CA LEU A 17 -31.04 -28.54 6.17
C LEU A 17 -31.56 -28.53 7.60
N GLU A 18 -32.85 -28.30 7.80
CA GLU A 18 -33.50 -28.30 9.13
C GLU A 18 -33.36 -29.66 9.82
N ARG A 19 -33.55 -30.76 9.08
CA ARG A 19 -33.42 -32.11 9.63
C ARG A 19 -31.98 -32.44 10.01
N THR A 20 -31.01 -31.97 9.22
CA THR A 20 -29.57 -32.12 9.51
C THR A 20 -29.17 -31.29 10.74
N GLU A 21 -29.63 -30.03 10.83
CA GLU A 21 -29.45 -29.15 12.00
C GLU A 21 -30.01 -29.82 13.27
N ALA A 22 -31.26 -30.31 13.22
CA ALA A 22 -31.91 -30.97 14.35
C ALA A 22 -31.17 -32.24 14.78
N THR A 23 -30.75 -33.07 13.83
CA THR A 23 -30.00 -34.31 14.10
C THR A 23 -28.64 -34.00 14.72
N PHE A 24 -27.95 -32.97 14.21
CA PHE A 24 -26.66 -32.53 14.75
C PHE A 24 -26.80 -32.00 16.18
N ILE A 25 -27.79 -31.14 16.45
CA ILE A 25 -28.05 -30.59 17.79
C ILE A 25 -28.37 -31.72 18.78
N LYS A 26 -29.16 -32.71 18.36
CA LYS A 26 -29.54 -33.85 19.20
C LYS A 26 -28.33 -34.69 19.61
N HIS A 27 -27.46 -35.04 18.66
CA HIS A 27 -26.35 -35.96 18.91
C HIS A 27 -25.07 -35.28 19.44
N PHE A 28 -24.75 -34.07 18.96
CA PHE A 28 -23.48 -33.41 19.27
C PHE A 28 -23.61 -32.26 20.28
N ALA A 29 -24.82 -31.75 20.52
CA ALA A 29 -25.05 -30.65 21.46
C ALA A 29 -25.98 -31.04 22.63
N ASN A 30 -26.28 -32.33 22.84
CA ASN A 30 -27.20 -32.84 23.86
C ASN A 30 -28.55 -32.10 23.87
N GLY A 31 -29.09 -31.77 22.69
CA GLY A 31 -30.34 -31.03 22.56
C GLY A 31 -30.25 -29.52 22.81
N ASN A 32 -29.08 -28.98 23.18
CA ASN A 32 -28.91 -27.54 23.36
C ASN A 32 -28.78 -26.82 22.00
N ARG A 33 -29.89 -26.25 21.52
CA ARG A 33 -29.96 -25.53 20.24
C ARG A 33 -28.97 -24.38 20.13
N ARG A 34 -28.77 -23.60 21.20
CA ARG A 34 -27.83 -22.46 21.18
C ARG A 34 -26.39 -22.91 20.97
N LYS A 35 -25.99 -24.00 21.64
CA LYS A 35 -24.66 -24.60 21.52
C LYS A 35 -24.48 -25.29 20.17
N GLY A 36 -25.46 -26.05 19.70
CA GLY A 36 -25.38 -26.68 18.37
C GLY A 36 -25.34 -25.66 17.23
N MET A 37 -26.15 -24.60 17.31
CA MET A 37 -26.11 -23.53 16.32
C MET A 37 -24.83 -22.71 16.35
N SER A 38 -24.13 -22.65 17.49
CA SER A 38 -22.79 -22.05 17.51
C SER A 38 -21.76 -22.90 16.75
N TYR A 39 -21.90 -24.22 16.69
CA TYR A 39 -20.99 -25.06 15.91
C TYR A 39 -21.31 -25.04 14.42
N LEU A 40 -22.60 -24.98 14.07
CA LEU A 40 -23.07 -24.97 12.68
C LEU A 40 -22.89 -23.61 11.99
N ARG A 41 -23.01 -22.51 12.74
CA ARG A 41 -22.81 -21.17 12.15
C ARG A 41 -21.32 -20.88 11.94
N PRO A 42 -20.94 -20.26 10.82
CA PRO A 42 -19.59 -19.76 10.61
C PRO A 42 -19.19 -18.84 11.77
N GLN A 43 -18.23 -19.29 12.58
CA GLN A 43 -17.76 -18.53 13.74
C GLN A 43 -16.93 -17.33 13.27
N LYS A 44 -17.23 -16.15 13.81
CA LYS A 44 -16.40 -14.97 13.59
C LYS A 44 -15.01 -15.25 14.15
N LYS A 45 -13.99 -15.18 13.30
CA LYS A 45 -12.60 -15.44 13.69
C LYS A 45 -12.21 -14.46 14.80
N ARG A 46 -11.93 -14.98 16.01
CA ARG A 46 -11.48 -14.14 17.12
C ARG A 46 -10.14 -13.51 16.74
N GLU A 47 -10.10 -12.17 16.74
CA GLU A 47 -8.90 -11.39 16.47
C GLU A 47 -7.81 -11.78 17.49
N LYS A 48 -6.60 -12.09 17.00
CA LYS A 48 -5.48 -12.48 17.87
C LYS A 48 -4.86 -11.23 18.49
N HIS A 49 -4.82 -11.15 19.83
CA HIS A 49 -4.20 -10.04 20.57
C HIS A 49 -2.76 -9.73 20.12
N ARG A 50 -2.03 -10.77 19.72
CA ARG A 50 -0.68 -10.69 19.16
C ARG A 50 -0.56 -9.77 17.95
N ASN A 51 -1.58 -9.73 17.08
CA ASN A 51 -1.53 -8.89 15.88
C ASN A 51 -1.58 -7.39 16.22
N THR A 52 -2.36 -7.02 17.25
CA THR A 52 -2.43 -5.62 17.72
C THR A 52 -1.11 -5.17 18.32
N PHE A 53 -0.44 -6.05 19.08
CA PHE A 53 0.87 -5.77 19.64
C PHE A 53 1.92 -5.52 18.55
N PHE A 54 2.06 -6.44 17.58
CA PHE A 54 3.01 -6.26 16.48
C PHE A 54 2.67 -5.07 15.60
N LEU A 55 1.38 -4.79 15.40
CA LEU A 55 0.96 -3.61 14.65
C LEU A 55 1.51 -2.33 15.30
N GLY A 56 1.34 -2.18 16.61
CA GLY A 56 1.87 -1.04 17.37
C GLY A 56 3.39 -0.96 17.32
N LEU A 57 4.07 -2.10 17.47
CA LEU A 57 5.54 -2.17 17.40
C LEU A 57 6.06 -1.71 16.03
N PHE A 58 5.53 -2.27 14.94
CA PHE A 58 5.98 -1.92 13.59
C PHE A 58 5.59 -0.49 13.20
N SER A 59 4.41 0.00 13.58
CA SER A 59 4.03 1.40 13.33
C SER A 59 4.91 2.38 14.09
N GLY A 60 5.24 2.07 15.35
CA GLY A 60 6.16 2.88 16.16
C GLY A 60 7.58 2.89 15.59
N CYS A 61 8.08 1.72 15.19
CA CYS A 61 9.38 1.58 14.54
C CYS A 61 9.43 2.36 13.21
N SER A 62 8.38 2.27 12.39
CA SER A 62 8.28 3.04 11.15
C SER A 62 8.35 4.55 11.42
N LEU A 63 7.65 5.04 12.44
CA LEU A 63 7.68 6.46 12.79
C LEU A 63 9.07 6.91 13.29
N ALA A 64 9.73 6.08 14.09
CA ALA A 64 11.09 6.34 14.56
C ALA A 64 12.11 6.37 13.40
N LEU A 65 11.98 5.47 12.42
CA LEU A 65 12.83 5.45 11.23
C LEU A 65 12.60 6.69 10.34
N VAL A 66 11.35 7.13 10.17
CA VAL A 66 11.06 8.41 9.48
C VAL A 66 11.77 9.56 10.20
N ALA A 67 11.65 9.66 11.53
CA ALA A 67 12.34 10.69 12.30
C ALA A 67 13.86 10.61 12.14
N ALA A 68 14.45 9.41 12.17
CA ALA A 68 15.88 9.21 11.95
C ALA A 68 16.32 9.68 10.55
N ILE A 69 15.57 9.35 9.50
CA ILE A 69 15.86 9.82 8.13
C ILE A 69 15.78 11.35 8.05
N LEU A 70 14.76 11.97 8.66
CA LEU A 70 14.61 13.43 8.68
C LEU A 70 15.79 14.11 9.39
N VAL A 71 16.24 13.55 10.52
CA VAL A 71 17.42 14.04 11.24
C VAL A 71 18.68 13.87 10.39
N SER A 72 18.87 12.72 9.74
CA SER A 72 20.01 12.47 8.85
C SER A 72 20.06 13.44 7.66
N ILE A 73 18.91 13.75 7.05
CA ILE A 73 18.83 14.72 5.95
C ILE A 73 19.22 16.12 6.44
N ARG A 74 18.70 16.56 7.60
CA ARG A 74 18.96 17.90 8.15
C ARG A 74 20.38 18.07 8.66
N ALA A 75 20.89 17.10 9.43
CA ALA A 75 22.20 17.18 10.05
C ALA A 75 23.35 17.18 9.02
N ARG A 76 23.12 16.57 7.85
CA ARG A 76 24.17 16.31 6.86
C ARG A 76 24.04 17.10 5.56
N ASN A 77 23.09 18.03 5.46
CA ASN A 77 22.85 18.90 4.29
C ASN A 77 22.93 18.16 2.93
N LEU A 78 22.28 16.99 2.84
CA LEU A 78 22.35 16.09 1.67
C LEU A 78 21.98 16.74 0.34
N LEU A 79 21.20 17.83 0.37
CA LEU A 79 20.78 18.60 -0.80
C LEU A 79 21.90 19.48 -1.40
N GLU A 80 22.97 19.77 -0.66
CA GLU A 80 24.04 20.70 -1.07
C GLU A 80 25.28 19.99 -1.63
N HIS A 81 25.38 18.66 -1.56
CA HIS A 81 26.54 17.92 -2.01
C HIS A 81 26.50 17.60 -3.52
N GLU A 82 27.64 17.54 -4.20
CA GLU A 82 27.74 17.34 -5.67
C GLU A 82 27.09 16.04 -6.20
N GLY A 83 26.82 15.06 -5.33
CA GLY A 83 26.10 13.82 -5.66
C GLY A 83 24.57 13.88 -5.52
N SER A 84 24.01 15.03 -5.11
CA SER A 84 22.57 15.18 -4.86
C SER A 84 21.71 14.96 -6.11
N GLY A 85 22.22 15.32 -7.30
CA GLY A 85 21.53 15.12 -8.58
C GLY A 85 21.31 13.65 -8.90
N GLN A 86 22.34 12.80 -8.80
CA GLN A 86 22.19 11.36 -9.05
C GLN A 86 21.29 10.67 -8.02
N PHE A 87 21.31 11.13 -6.76
CA PHE A 87 20.43 10.62 -5.72
C PHE A 87 18.95 10.99 -5.97
N MET A 88 18.68 12.25 -6.34
CA MET A 88 17.32 12.71 -6.67
C MET A 88 16.77 12.05 -7.94
N ASP A 89 17.61 11.84 -8.95
CA ASP A 89 17.15 11.33 -10.25
C ASP A 89 16.90 9.82 -10.27
N ASN A 90 17.75 9.03 -9.59
CA ASN A 90 17.68 7.56 -9.69
C ASN A 90 17.13 6.90 -8.42
N ILE A 91 17.49 7.42 -7.25
CA ILE A 91 17.24 6.73 -5.98
C ILE A 91 15.88 7.16 -5.39
N PHE A 92 15.57 8.44 -5.46
CA PHE A 92 14.30 8.96 -4.93
C PHE A 92 13.06 8.35 -5.61
N PRO A 93 12.98 8.22 -6.96
CA PRO A 93 11.81 7.60 -7.60
C PRO A 93 11.63 6.13 -7.23
N LEU A 94 12.74 5.42 -7.03
CA LEU A 94 12.76 4.02 -6.67
C LEU A 94 12.20 3.80 -5.25
N TYR A 95 12.64 4.60 -4.27
CA TYR A 95 12.09 4.55 -2.90
C TYR A 95 10.67 5.12 -2.79
N SER A 96 10.33 6.11 -3.62
CA SER A 96 8.97 6.65 -3.74
C SER A 96 7.97 5.56 -4.13
N LEU A 97 8.33 4.64 -5.04
CA LEU A 97 7.48 3.49 -5.40
C LEU A 97 7.11 2.62 -4.19
N PHE A 98 8.05 2.36 -3.28
CA PHE A 98 7.76 1.62 -2.04
C PHE A 98 6.85 2.42 -1.10
N GLY A 99 7.04 3.74 -1.02
CA GLY A 99 6.14 4.64 -0.32
C GLY A 99 4.71 4.56 -0.84
N PHE A 100 4.52 4.54 -2.16
CA PHE A 100 3.21 4.35 -2.79
C PHE A 100 2.59 2.98 -2.49
N VAL A 101 3.38 1.91 -2.48
CA VAL A 101 2.89 0.57 -2.08
C VAL A 101 2.38 0.59 -0.63
N VAL A 102 3.14 1.20 0.30
CA VAL A 102 2.72 1.35 1.69
C VAL A 102 1.45 2.20 1.79
N LEU A 103 1.40 3.33 1.08
CA LEU A 103 0.24 4.22 1.04
C LEU A 103 -1.01 3.50 0.52
N HIS A 104 -0.89 2.71 -0.56
CA HIS A 104 -1.98 1.91 -1.11
C HIS A 104 -2.57 0.97 -0.05
N LEU A 105 -1.70 0.27 0.69
CA LEU A 105 -2.13 -0.66 1.74
C LEU A 105 -2.79 0.09 2.92
N LEU A 106 -2.32 1.30 3.25
CA LEU A 106 -2.94 2.14 4.28
C LEU A 106 -4.34 2.61 3.87
N VAL A 107 -4.50 3.13 2.66
CA VAL A 107 -5.81 3.55 2.11
C VAL A 107 -6.76 2.35 2.08
N TYR A 108 -6.30 1.21 1.56
CA TYR A 108 -7.10 -0.01 1.56
C TYR A 108 -7.52 -0.48 2.96
N ALA A 109 -6.65 -0.31 3.97
CA ALA A 109 -6.99 -0.62 5.35
C ALA A 109 -8.05 0.36 5.91
N VAL A 110 -7.97 1.65 5.56
CA VAL A 110 -8.97 2.66 5.90
C VAL A 110 -10.31 2.32 5.27
N ASP A 111 -10.34 1.89 4.01
CA ASP A 111 -11.58 1.47 3.33
C ASP A 111 -12.27 0.32 4.07
N ILE A 112 -11.51 -0.72 4.44
CA ILE A 112 -12.04 -1.85 5.23
C ILE A 112 -12.53 -1.38 6.61
N TYR A 113 -11.81 -0.45 7.24
CA TYR A 113 -12.22 0.13 8.52
C TYR A 113 -13.55 0.89 8.39
N CYS A 114 -13.68 1.75 7.39
CA CYS A 114 -14.89 2.50 7.09
C CYS A 114 -16.07 1.58 6.77
N TRP A 115 -15.90 0.58 5.91
CA TRP A 115 -16.96 -0.40 5.62
C TRP A 115 -17.40 -1.16 6.88
N ARG A 116 -16.44 -1.56 7.73
CA ARG A 116 -16.75 -2.23 9.00
C ARG A 116 -17.51 -1.29 9.95
N ARG A 117 -17.17 -0.01 10.00
CA ARG A 117 -17.84 1.00 10.83
C ARG A 117 -19.25 1.29 10.35
N CYS A 118 -19.44 1.42 9.05
CA CYS A 118 -20.74 1.62 8.39
C CYS A 118 -21.57 0.33 8.28
N ARG A 119 -21.08 -0.80 8.81
CA ARG A 119 -21.74 -2.13 8.76
C ARG A 119 -22.02 -2.63 7.34
N ILE A 120 -21.22 -2.21 6.36
CA ILE A 120 -21.30 -2.68 4.97
C ILE A 120 -20.64 -4.05 4.87
N ASN A 121 -21.32 -5.02 4.27
CA ASN A 121 -20.81 -6.38 4.09
C ASN A 121 -19.85 -6.47 2.89
N TYR A 122 -18.65 -5.92 3.05
CA TYR A 122 -17.60 -5.96 2.02
C TYR A 122 -17.21 -7.39 1.61
N THR A 123 -17.27 -8.36 2.53
CA THR A 123 -17.02 -9.79 2.22
C THR A 123 -17.95 -10.30 1.11
N PHE A 124 -19.22 -9.90 1.15
CA PHE A 124 -20.19 -10.22 0.10
C PHE A 124 -19.91 -9.45 -1.19
N ILE A 125 -19.65 -8.14 -1.11
CA ILE A 125 -19.41 -7.27 -2.27
C ILE A 125 -18.22 -7.77 -3.10
N PHE A 126 -17.13 -8.16 -2.45
CA PHE A 126 -15.93 -8.66 -3.11
C PHE A 126 -15.97 -10.18 -3.39
N GLY A 127 -17.04 -10.88 -2.99
CA GLY A 127 -17.20 -12.31 -3.23
C GLY A 127 -16.21 -13.19 -2.46
N PHE A 128 -15.74 -12.73 -1.30
CA PHE A 128 -14.83 -13.50 -0.45
C PHE A 128 -15.56 -14.67 0.21
N LYS A 129 -14.88 -15.83 0.33
CA LYS A 129 -15.40 -16.94 1.14
C LYS A 129 -15.39 -16.54 2.61
N GLN A 130 -16.48 -16.81 3.32
CA GLN A 130 -16.58 -16.54 4.76
C GLN A 130 -15.39 -17.13 5.52
N GLY A 131 -14.73 -16.31 6.35
CA GLY A 131 -13.55 -16.73 7.13
C GLY A 131 -12.19 -16.58 6.43
N THR A 132 -12.16 -16.23 5.14
CA THR A 132 -10.95 -15.82 4.40
C THR A 132 -10.75 -14.32 4.31
N GLU A 133 -11.72 -13.55 4.83
CA GLU A 133 -11.71 -12.09 4.88
C GLU A 133 -10.48 -11.53 5.59
N LEU A 134 -9.86 -10.54 4.97
CA LEU A 134 -8.73 -9.82 5.54
C LEU A 134 -9.25 -8.64 6.37
N GLY A 135 -9.02 -8.65 7.68
CA GLY A 135 -9.39 -7.54 8.53
C GLY A 135 -8.42 -6.36 8.39
N TYR A 136 -8.91 -5.12 8.61
CA TYR A 136 -8.09 -3.90 8.51
C TYR A 136 -6.79 -3.96 9.33
N ARG A 137 -6.81 -4.54 10.54
CA ARG A 137 -5.59 -4.71 11.37
C ARG A 137 -4.52 -5.58 10.72
N HIS A 138 -4.93 -6.61 9.98
CA HIS A 138 -4.02 -7.51 9.28
C HIS A 138 -3.36 -6.80 8.08
N VAL A 139 -4.13 -5.93 7.39
CA VAL A 139 -3.61 -5.05 6.33
C VAL A 139 -2.66 -4.01 6.91
N LEU A 140 -3.03 -3.32 7.99
CA LEU A 140 -2.17 -2.34 8.66
C LEU A 140 -0.86 -2.95 9.14
N LEU A 141 -0.91 -4.18 9.67
CA LEU A 141 0.29 -4.90 10.12
C LEU A 141 1.23 -5.22 8.95
N LEU A 142 0.67 -5.60 7.80
CA LEU A 142 1.46 -5.84 6.59
C LEU A 142 2.05 -4.53 6.06
N ALA A 143 1.25 -3.46 6.03
CA ALA A 143 1.69 -2.14 5.60
C ALA A 143 2.84 -1.61 6.47
N SER A 144 2.71 -1.70 7.80
CA SER A 144 3.75 -1.23 8.72
C SER A 144 5.02 -2.08 8.67
N ALA A 145 4.92 -3.40 8.49
CA ALA A 145 6.08 -4.25 8.29
C ALA A 145 6.86 -3.92 7.00
N ILE A 146 6.14 -3.72 5.88
CA ILE A 146 6.76 -3.30 4.61
C ILE A 146 7.36 -1.90 4.75
N SER A 147 6.68 -0.99 5.46
CA SER A 147 7.19 0.36 5.74
C SER A 147 8.51 0.34 6.52
N VAL A 148 8.60 -0.48 7.58
CA VAL A 148 9.85 -0.63 8.34
C VAL A 148 10.97 -1.17 7.45
N LEU A 149 10.71 -2.18 6.63
CA LEU A 149 11.70 -2.72 5.70
C LEU A 149 12.17 -1.67 4.69
N ALA A 150 11.24 -0.92 4.10
CA ALA A 150 11.56 0.12 3.12
C ALA A 150 12.35 1.28 3.76
N LEU A 151 11.92 1.77 4.92
CA LEU A 151 12.60 2.85 5.62
C LEU A 151 13.97 2.44 6.17
N ALA A 152 14.10 1.20 6.67
CA ALA A 152 15.39 0.66 7.07
C ALA A 152 16.33 0.57 5.86
N ALA A 153 15.84 0.12 4.70
CA ALA A 153 16.62 0.09 3.46
C ALA A 153 17.08 1.49 3.02
N VAL A 154 16.20 2.50 3.10
CA VAL A 154 16.56 3.91 2.84
C VAL A 154 17.63 4.39 3.81
N LEU A 155 17.44 4.14 5.11
CA LEU A 155 18.39 4.59 6.13
C LEU A 155 19.76 3.91 5.98
N SER A 156 19.79 2.60 5.72
CA SER A 156 21.03 1.87 5.45
C SER A 156 21.73 2.36 4.19
N HIS A 157 20.98 2.63 3.11
CA HIS A 157 21.56 3.20 1.90
C HIS A 157 22.14 4.60 2.14
N LEU A 158 21.43 5.44 2.89
CA LEU A 158 21.91 6.78 3.28
C LEU A 158 23.18 6.71 4.14
N ASP A 159 23.28 5.74 5.04
CA ASP A 159 24.45 5.56 5.90
C ASP A 159 25.67 5.04 5.12
N MET A 160 25.46 4.08 4.21
CA MET A 160 26.52 3.48 3.38
C MET A 160 27.09 4.42 2.31
N GLU A 161 26.27 5.28 1.71
CA GLU A 161 26.74 6.27 0.73
C GLU A 161 27.63 7.35 1.39
N MET A 162 27.45 7.56 2.70
CA MET A 162 27.99 8.69 3.44
C MET A 162 29.24 8.37 4.26
N ASP A 163 29.48 7.12 4.67
CA ASP A 163 30.68 6.76 5.43
C ASP A 163 31.87 6.43 4.48
N PRO A 164 32.99 7.18 4.54
CA PRO A 164 34.15 6.96 3.69
C PRO A 164 34.79 5.57 3.87
N LYS A 165 34.55 4.87 4.98
CA LYS A 165 35.03 3.50 5.20
C LYS A 165 34.20 2.44 4.47
N THR A 166 32.91 2.67 4.28
CA THR A 166 31.97 1.72 3.65
C THR A 166 31.73 1.99 2.16
N ARG A 167 32.25 3.09 1.60
CA ARG A 167 32.32 3.35 0.14
C ARG A 167 32.93 2.22 -0.69
N SER A 168 33.77 1.38 -0.09
CA SER A 168 34.35 0.18 -0.72
C SER A 168 33.31 -0.90 -1.02
N PHE A 169 32.13 -0.87 -0.37
CA PHE A 169 31.02 -1.82 -0.55
C PHE A 169 29.95 -1.31 -1.50
N LYS A 170 30.34 -0.61 -2.58
CA LYS A 170 29.42 -0.02 -3.57
C LYS A 170 28.44 -1.04 -4.18
N LEU A 171 28.90 -2.28 -4.38
CA LEU A 171 28.08 -3.40 -4.87
C LEU A 171 26.93 -3.78 -3.90
N LEU A 172 27.15 -3.66 -2.59
CA LEU A 172 26.11 -3.94 -1.60
C LEU A 172 25.07 -2.81 -1.55
N THR A 173 25.50 -1.55 -1.62
CA THR A 173 24.61 -0.38 -1.63
C THR A 173 23.66 -0.40 -2.84
N GLU A 174 24.20 -0.69 -4.03
CA GLU A 174 23.41 -0.80 -5.26
C GLU A 174 22.43 -1.99 -5.26
N SER A 175 22.73 -3.02 -4.49
CA SER A 175 21.87 -4.21 -4.36
C SER A 175 20.68 -4.00 -3.41
N VAL A 176 20.70 -2.99 -2.52
CA VAL A 176 19.66 -2.79 -1.50
C VAL A 176 18.25 -2.63 -2.11
N PRO A 177 18.03 -1.77 -3.12
CA PRO A 177 16.70 -1.64 -3.71
C PRO A 177 16.26 -2.89 -4.47
N LEU A 178 17.19 -3.58 -5.14
CA LEU A 178 16.93 -4.85 -5.83
C LEU A 178 16.45 -5.93 -4.86
N VAL A 179 17.10 -6.04 -3.69
CA VAL A 179 16.67 -6.94 -2.62
C VAL A 179 15.26 -6.59 -2.15
N LEU A 180 14.96 -5.30 -1.97
CA LEU A 180 13.64 -4.85 -1.52
C LEU A 180 12.54 -5.17 -2.55
N ILE A 181 12.80 -4.95 -3.84
CA ILE A 181 11.92 -5.37 -4.94
C ILE A 181 11.73 -6.89 -4.89
N SER A 182 12.81 -7.65 -4.83
CA SER A 182 12.77 -9.13 -4.78
C SER A 182 11.94 -9.63 -3.60
N VAL A 183 12.05 -9.00 -2.42
CA VAL A 183 11.24 -9.34 -1.24
C VAL A 183 9.75 -9.08 -1.48
N LEU A 184 9.38 -7.95 -2.10
CA LEU A 184 7.98 -7.68 -2.45
C LEU A 184 7.41 -8.70 -3.45
N PHE A 185 8.16 -9.00 -4.51
CA PHE A 185 7.77 -10.02 -5.49
C PHE A 185 7.64 -11.39 -4.83
N ALA A 186 8.60 -11.76 -3.98
CA ALA A 186 8.52 -12.99 -3.21
C ALA A 186 7.27 -13.03 -2.33
N ILE A 187 6.92 -11.94 -1.63
CA ILE A 187 5.69 -11.88 -0.81
C ILE A 187 4.43 -12.07 -1.67
N ILE A 188 4.35 -11.39 -2.83
CA ILE A 188 3.17 -11.43 -3.72
C ILE A 188 3.01 -12.84 -4.32
N PHE A 189 4.07 -13.39 -4.91
CA PHE A 189 4.03 -14.65 -5.66
C PHE A 189 4.30 -15.90 -4.81
N CYS A 190 4.58 -15.75 -3.51
CA CYS A 190 4.84 -16.89 -2.63
C CYS A 190 3.71 -17.94 -2.71
N PRO A 191 4.00 -19.21 -3.07
CA PRO A 191 2.98 -20.25 -3.11
C PRO A 191 2.60 -20.79 -1.72
N LEU A 192 3.41 -20.47 -0.70
CA LEU A 192 3.22 -20.98 0.67
C LEU A 192 1.99 -20.34 1.34
N ASN A 193 1.38 -21.08 2.28
CA ASN A 193 0.27 -20.62 3.11
C ASN A 193 0.68 -19.57 4.18
N ILE A 194 1.73 -18.79 3.90
CA ILE A 194 2.30 -17.73 4.75
C ILE A 194 1.79 -16.39 4.18
N VAL A 195 1.40 -15.40 5.00
CA VAL A 195 0.94 -14.04 4.57
C VAL A 195 -0.39 -13.97 3.79
N TYR A 196 -1.47 -14.61 4.26
CA TYR A 196 -2.83 -14.45 3.67
C TYR A 196 -2.98 -14.88 2.20
N ARG A 197 -2.63 -16.13 1.90
CA ARG A 197 -2.66 -16.74 0.55
C ARG A 197 -3.87 -16.37 -0.30
N SER A 198 -5.10 -16.55 0.21
CA SER A 198 -6.32 -16.30 -0.56
C SER A 198 -6.44 -14.85 -1.04
N ASN A 199 -5.98 -13.89 -0.24
CA ASN A 199 -6.05 -12.47 -0.58
C ASN A 199 -4.98 -12.09 -1.61
N ARG A 200 -3.81 -12.73 -1.61
CA ARG A 200 -2.78 -12.52 -2.64
C ARG A 200 -3.23 -13.02 -4.00
N PHE A 201 -3.76 -14.25 -4.06
CA PHE A 201 -4.30 -14.79 -5.31
C PHE A 201 -5.50 -13.97 -5.83
N PHE A 202 -6.31 -13.43 -4.91
CA PHE A 202 -7.36 -12.48 -5.28
C PHE A 202 -6.79 -11.20 -5.90
N LEU A 203 -5.77 -10.59 -5.29
CA LEU A 203 -5.09 -9.41 -5.83
C LEU A 203 -4.49 -9.70 -7.22
N ILE A 204 -3.71 -10.77 -7.37
CA ILE A 204 -3.10 -11.17 -8.64
C ILE A 204 -4.18 -11.38 -9.71
N LYS A 205 -5.29 -12.04 -9.36
CA LYS A 205 -6.41 -12.26 -10.28
C LYS A 205 -7.05 -10.94 -10.72
N CYS A 206 -7.27 -10.00 -9.80
CA CYS A 206 -7.84 -8.69 -10.12
C CYS A 206 -6.88 -7.89 -11.02
N VAL A 207 -5.58 -7.83 -10.68
CA VAL A 207 -4.56 -7.17 -11.51
C VAL A 207 -4.51 -7.77 -12.91
N TRP A 208 -4.48 -9.10 -13.01
CA TRP A 208 -4.50 -9.80 -14.31
C TRP A 208 -5.73 -9.46 -15.13
N ARG A 209 -6.92 -9.42 -14.51
CA ARG A 209 -8.17 -9.04 -15.17
C ARG A 209 -8.19 -7.58 -15.59
N CYS A 210 -7.60 -6.67 -14.83
CA CYS A 210 -7.46 -5.27 -15.22
C CYS A 210 -6.55 -5.13 -16.45
N ILE A 211 -5.44 -5.87 -16.52
CA ILE A 211 -4.55 -5.88 -17.70
C ILE A 211 -5.27 -6.45 -18.92
N CYS A 212 -6.01 -7.54 -18.73
CA CYS A 212 -6.80 -8.18 -19.79
C CYS A 212 -8.23 -7.64 -19.89
N ALA A 213 -8.48 -6.39 -19.46
CA ALA A 213 -9.83 -5.81 -19.40
C ALA A 213 -10.64 -5.93 -20.71
N PRO A 214 -10.05 -5.83 -21.93
CA PRO A 214 -10.80 -6.01 -23.16
C PRO A 214 -11.35 -7.43 -23.38
N LEU A 215 -10.77 -8.43 -22.72
CA LEU A 215 -11.04 -9.86 -22.98
C LEU A 215 -12.02 -10.49 -21.98
N PHE A 216 -12.34 -9.80 -20.88
CA PHE A 216 -13.14 -10.37 -19.79
C PHE A 216 -14.24 -9.41 -19.33
N LYS A 217 -15.33 -9.98 -18.81
CA LYS A 217 -16.36 -9.20 -18.12
C LYS A 217 -15.79 -8.61 -16.83
N VAL A 218 -15.73 -7.28 -16.77
CA VAL A 218 -15.27 -6.54 -15.59
C VAL A 218 -16.20 -6.79 -14.41
N THR A 219 -15.63 -7.19 -13.29
CA THR A 219 -16.35 -7.32 -12.02
C THR A 219 -16.10 -6.11 -11.12
N LEU A 220 -16.98 -5.89 -10.13
CA LEU A 220 -16.84 -4.77 -9.19
C LEU A 220 -15.47 -4.72 -8.48
N PRO A 221 -14.88 -5.83 -8.03
CA PRO A 221 -13.51 -5.85 -7.51
C PRO A 221 -12.46 -5.30 -8.47
N ASP A 222 -12.57 -5.64 -9.76
CA ASP A 222 -11.62 -5.24 -10.79
C ASP A 222 -11.72 -3.71 -11.01
N PHE A 223 -12.95 -3.19 -11.10
CA PHE A 223 -13.22 -1.75 -11.21
C PHE A 223 -12.70 -0.97 -9.99
N PHE A 224 -12.98 -1.46 -8.77
CA PHE A 224 -12.52 -0.81 -7.54
C PHE A 224 -10.99 -0.75 -7.47
N LEU A 225 -10.30 -1.84 -7.81
CA LEU A 225 -8.84 -1.88 -7.81
C LEU A 225 -8.25 -0.96 -8.90
N ALA A 226 -8.85 -0.92 -10.09
CA ALA A 226 -8.42 -0.05 -11.18
C ALA A 226 -8.59 1.44 -10.84
N ASP A 227 -9.69 1.81 -10.18
CA ASP A 227 -9.97 3.18 -9.73
C ASP A 227 -8.92 3.66 -8.70
N GLN A 228 -8.56 2.79 -7.75
CA GLN A 228 -7.49 3.05 -6.78
C GLN A 228 -6.13 3.25 -7.45
N PHE A 229 -5.77 2.41 -8.43
CA PHE A 229 -4.52 2.60 -9.17
C PHE A 229 -4.51 3.86 -10.01
N THR A 230 -5.62 4.20 -10.67
CA THR A 230 -5.71 5.42 -11.50
C THR A 230 -5.58 6.68 -10.65
N SER A 231 -6.22 6.69 -9.48
CA SER A 231 -6.10 7.78 -8.50
C SER A 231 -4.66 7.92 -8.00
N GLN A 232 -3.99 6.81 -7.68
CA GLN A 232 -2.61 6.83 -7.19
C GLN A 232 -1.59 7.21 -8.26
N LEU A 233 -1.79 6.80 -9.51
CA LEU A 233 -0.96 7.24 -10.63
C LEU A 233 -1.09 8.75 -10.82
N THR A 234 -2.30 9.29 -10.76
CA THR A 234 -2.54 10.74 -10.83
C THR A 234 -1.87 11.46 -9.65
N SER A 235 -1.98 10.92 -8.43
CA SER A 235 -1.26 11.46 -7.26
C SER A 235 0.25 11.39 -7.41
N LYS A 236 0.80 10.32 -8.03
CA LYS A 236 2.23 10.21 -8.31
C LYS A 236 2.69 11.25 -9.33
N PHE A 237 1.94 11.47 -10.40
CA PHE A 237 2.24 12.55 -11.34
C PHE A 237 2.24 13.91 -10.62
N ILE A 238 1.21 14.21 -9.83
CA ILE A 238 1.16 15.44 -9.03
C ILE A 238 2.31 15.53 -8.03
N TRP A 239 2.71 14.42 -7.41
CA TRP A 239 3.81 14.37 -6.46
C TRP A 239 5.15 14.60 -7.15
N ASP A 240 5.43 13.95 -8.27
CA ASP A 240 6.68 14.14 -9.01
C ASP A 240 6.79 15.59 -9.52
N TYR A 241 5.72 16.15 -10.09
CA TYR A 241 5.71 17.56 -10.55
C TYR A 241 5.67 18.58 -9.39
N GLY A 242 5.03 18.26 -8.27
CA GLY A 242 4.90 19.14 -7.12
C GLY A 242 6.13 19.13 -6.21
N LEU A 243 6.81 18.00 -6.09
CA LEU A 243 8.04 17.87 -5.33
C LEU A 243 9.19 18.60 -6.01
N ASP A 244 9.26 18.60 -7.35
CA ASP A 244 10.21 19.44 -8.10
C ASP A 244 10.03 20.92 -7.74
N VAL A 245 8.78 21.40 -7.66
CA VAL A 245 8.48 22.78 -7.25
C VAL A 245 8.85 23.03 -5.79
N VAL A 246 8.52 22.11 -4.87
CA VAL A 246 8.83 22.27 -3.43
C VAL A 246 10.34 22.20 -3.17
N ILE A 247 11.08 21.31 -3.85
CA ILE A 247 12.53 21.23 -3.74
C ILE A 247 13.17 22.49 -4.32
N VAL A 248 12.71 22.97 -5.49
CA VAL A 248 13.17 24.26 -6.04
C VAL A 248 12.88 25.38 -5.05
N VAL A 249 11.68 25.46 -4.47
CA VAL A 249 11.33 26.49 -3.49
C VAL A 249 12.18 26.39 -2.23
N LEU A 250 12.39 25.19 -1.67
CA LEU A 250 13.22 24.97 -0.48
C LEU A 250 14.71 25.25 -0.74
N VAL A 251 15.23 24.90 -1.92
CA VAL A 251 16.61 25.21 -2.33
C VAL A 251 16.77 26.73 -2.56
N MET A 252 15.76 27.39 -3.13
CA MET A 252 15.76 28.85 -3.31
C MET A 252 15.68 29.57 -1.96
N GLU A 253 14.84 29.11 -1.04
CA GLU A 253 14.69 29.67 0.31
C GLU A 253 16.01 29.55 1.11
N LYS A 254 16.68 28.39 1.03
CA LYS A 254 17.99 28.18 1.66
C LYS A 254 19.11 29.05 1.06
N LYS A 255 19.13 29.24 -0.27
CA LYS A 255 20.11 30.12 -0.94
C LYS A 255 19.90 31.59 -0.60
N THR A 256 18.65 32.02 -0.41
CA THR A 256 18.32 33.41 -0.04
C THR A 256 18.81 33.74 1.38
N CYS A 257 18.92 32.75 2.27
CA CYS A 257 19.49 32.94 3.60
C CYS A 257 21.02 32.93 3.66
N SER A 258 21.74 32.42 2.63
CA SER A 258 23.18 32.20 2.74
C SER A 258 24.08 33.06 1.86
N HIS A 259 23.62 33.71 0.78
CA HIS A 259 24.30 34.84 0.10
C HIS A 259 23.51 35.32 -1.14
N ALA A 260 23.67 36.60 -1.48
CA ALA A 260 23.10 37.30 -2.64
C ALA A 260 23.38 36.61 -4.00
N PRO A 261 22.58 36.89 -5.06
CA PRO A 261 22.26 35.91 -6.09
C PRO A 261 23.35 35.75 -7.15
N GLN A 262 23.83 34.51 -7.35
CA GLN A 262 24.26 34.06 -8.67
C GLN A 262 23.20 33.12 -9.25
N LEU A 263 22.58 33.54 -10.36
CA LEU A 263 21.65 32.74 -11.16
C LEU A 263 22.38 31.49 -11.67
N TYR A 264 22.02 30.33 -11.12
CA TYR A 264 22.36 29.04 -11.70
C TYR A 264 21.09 28.42 -12.29
N TYR A 265 21.03 28.34 -13.62
CA TYR A 265 19.96 27.67 -14.37
C TYR A 265 20.22 26.15 -14.40
N PRO A 266 19.30 25.29 -13.93
CA PRO A 266 19.36 23.85 -14.16
C PRO A 266 18.77 23.46 -15.55
N PRO A 267 19.08 22.26 -16.07
CA PRO A 267 19.03 21.99 -17.51
C PRO A 267 17.66 21.55 -18.04
N LYS A 268 17.29 22.18 -19.17
CA LYS A 268 16.51 21.70 -20.34
C LYS A 268 15.11 21.07 -20.21
N ARG A 269 14.49 20.87 -19.04
CA ARG A 269 13.09 20.33 -18.98
C ARG A 269 12.00 21.31 -18.53
N ALA A 270 12.30 22.59 -18.38
CA ALA A 270 11.35 23.62 -17.92
C ALA A 270 10.88 24.61 -19.00
N TRP A 271 10.89 24.23 -20.29
CA TRP A 271 10.62 25.19 -21.38
C TRP A 271 9.15 25.43 -21.73
N PHE A 272 8.17 24.85 -21.01
CA PHE A 272 6.77 24.93 -21.46
C PHE A 272 5.87 25.96 -20.77
N TYR A 273 6.32 26.69 -19.75
CA TYR A 273 5.46 27.68 -19.09
C TYR A 273 6.18 28.96 -18.70
N LEU A 274 6.78 29.65 -19.66
CA LEU A 274 7.06 31.09 -19.55
C LEU A 274 6.73 31.76 -20.88
N LEU A 275 5.47 32.18 -21.04
CA LEU A 275 5.10 33.21 -22.01
C LEU A 275 5.87 34.49 -21.66
N PRO A 276 6.57 35.14 -22.60
CA PRO A 276 7.23 36.40 -22.32
C PRO A 276 6.18 37.51 -22.25
N VAL A 277 5.98 38.08 -21.05
CA VAL A 277 5.43 39.42 -20.92
C VAL A 277 6.47 40.38 -21.51
N ARG A 278 6.18 40.92 -22.69
CA ARG A 278 6.98 41.97 -23.32
C ARG A 278 6.13 43.24 -23.48
N ASN A 279 6.55 44.26 -22.74
CA ASN A 279 6.31 45.69 -22.97
C ASN A 279 4.86 46.21 -22.92
N GLY A 280 4.34 46.36 -21.69
CA GLY A 280 3.77 47.62 -21.20
C GLY A 280 2.86 48.46 -22.10
N LYS A 281 1.84 47.86 -22.74
CA LYS A 281 0.65 48.59 -23.23
C LYS A 281 -0.61 47.73 -23.10
N PRO A 282 -1.76 48.30 -22.69
CA PRO A 282 -3.03 47.58 -22.72
C PRO A 282 -3.54 47.51 -24.17
N LEU A 283 -3.94 46.31 -24.61
CA LEU A 283 -4.74 46.12 -25.81
C LEU A 283 -6.19 45.86 -25.39
N VAL A 284 -7.09 46.67 -25.95
CA VAL A 284 -8.55 46.54 -25.94
C VAL A 284 -8.97 45.20 -26.52
#